data_AF-A0A6M0FVQ1-F1
#
_entry.id   AF-A0A6M0FVQ1-F1
#
_cell.length_a   1.000
_cell.length_b   1.000
_cell.length_c   1.000
_cell.angle_alpha   90.00
_cell.angle_beta   90.00
_cell.angle_gamma   90.00
#
_symmetry.space_group_name_H-M   'P 1'
#
loop_
_entity.id
_entity.type
_entity.pdbx_description
1 polymer ?
#
loop_
_entity_poly.entity_id
_entity_poly.type
_entity_poly.pdbx_seq_one_letter_code
_entity_poly.pdbx_strand_id
1 'polypeptide(L)'
;MGQAGKALRQVLETYSISQSSLATALGVDRPVVFRWFHEQTDPTAETVAGIVRVLREINQNAAREFIQRYLVDPTQDIQLDWVATPSQELPKSDTVDVSILSRLFKKTTNSYKYLFFISILDILERRQFESLSPISFKEIIIEMLANAWYPHTYFKLSFGKQDKIAEKLDSLSIDISDTKLILQNKGKRYLRKAISNKPIDDIVSDLRKYVPFLLIRPFFEQEFKTEKAHRKKGAKPGEDEQKIVSLAEKLFDVKKPLYCFNESLYKDCSAVILHPEWIYYIENNYSIVRGWASWEWLNYMQQRNPSVPAVANKLFPPQERGSLSNQKAYWKLILNQTDLQCIYSKQTLPSAGFSLDHYLPWSFVAHNQPWNLIPTFPEINSSKSNDLPDEQYFDKFVNIQHLGLSVAKKSMGDQKWNNYIEPYIVDLKINDENNLLDLQILKSAYDSTLTPLFAIAIRQGFTTWSYR
;
A
#
# COMPACT_ATOMS: atom_id res chain seq x y z
N MET A 1 -14.62 24.63 31.05
CA MET A 1 -15.23 25.03 29.77
C MET A 1 -14.38 24.44 28.68
N GLY A 2 -14.95 23.56 27.88
CA GLY A 2 -14.27 22.91 26.77
C GLY A 2 -14.09 23.84 25.58
N GLN A 3 -13.21 23.42 24.68
CA GLN A 3 -12.82 24.18 23.50
C GLN A 3 -13.97 24.33 22.50
N ALA A 4 -14.89 23.35 22.45
CA ALA A 4 -15.99 23.31 21.51
C ALA A 4 -17.04 24.40 21.76
N GLY A 5 -17.49 24.61 23.01
CA GLY A 5 -18.45 25.66 23.34
C GLY A 5 -17.91 27.06 23.04
N LYS A 6 -16.63 27.31 23.35
CA LYS A 6 -15.94 28.58 23.04
C LYS A 6 -15.85 28.86 21.55
N ALA A 7 -15.38 27.87 20.79
CA ALA A 7 -15.30 27.94 19.33
C ALA A 7 -16.69 28.17 18.72
N LEU A 8 -17.71 27.49 19.25
CA LEU A 8 -19.08 27.60 18.75
C LEU A 8 -19.65 29.00 19.00
N ARG A 9 -19.50 29.54 20.21
CA ARG A 9 -19.99 30.90 20.54
C ARG A 9 -19.39 31.93 19.60
N GLN A 10 -18.06 31.95 19.46
CA GLN A 10 -17.36 32.90 18.62
C GLN A 10 -17.80 32.80 17.15
N VAL A 11 -17.92 31.58 16.61
CA VAL A 11 -18.33 31.39 15.22
C VAL A 11 -19.77 31.82 14.98
N LEU A 12 -20.69 31.50 15.88
CA LEU A 12 -22.09 31.92 15.74
C LEU A 12 -22.23 33.44 15.82
N GLU A 13 -21.45 34.11 16.67
CA GLU A 13 -21.40 35.58 16.77
C GLU A 13 -20.77 36.21 15.52
N THR A 14 -19.57 35.77 15.12
CA THR A 14 -18.82 36.32 13.97
C THR A 14 -19.61 36.23 12.67
N TYR A 15 -20.30 35.11 12.43
CA TYR A 15 -21.05 34.88 11.19
C TYR A 15 -22.55 35.17 11.31
N SER A 16 -22.99 35.75 12.43
CA SER A 16 -24.41 36.09 12.68
C SER A 16 -25.37 34.90 12.50
N ILE A 17 -24.94 33.70 12.89
CA ILE A 17 -25.74 32.47 12.78
C ILE A 17 -26.54 32.31 14.07
N SER A 18 -27.88 32.31 13.97
CA SER A 18 -28.73 32.15 15.15
C SER A 18 -28.65 30.73 15.74
N GLN A 19 -28.69 30.63 17.08
CA GLN A 19 -28.75 29.33 17.77
C GLN A 19 -29.93 28.47 17.32
N SER A 20 -31.07 29.10 17.00
CA SER A 20 -32.26 28.42 16.47
C SER A 20 -32.00 27.78 15.11
N SER A 21 -31.30 28.47 14.21
CA SER A 21 -30.97 27.94 12.88
C SER A 21 -30.06 26.71 12.98
N LEU A 22 -29.07 26.75 13.89
CA LEU A 22 -28.18 25.63 14.12
C LEU A 22 -28.91 24.44 14.76
N ALA A 23 -29.79 24.69 15.73
CA ALA A 23 -30.58 23.66 16.40
C ALA A 23 -31.48 22.89 15.42
N THR A 24 -32.22 23.62 14.58
CA THR A 24 -33.09 23.04 13.54
C THR A 24 -32.30 22.17 12.57
N ALA A 25 -31.15 22.66 12.08
CA ALA A 25 -30.35 21.93 11.10
C ALA A 25 -29.59 20.72 11.70
N LEU A 26 -29.30 20.73 13.00
CA LEU A 26 -28.75 19.58 13.72
C LEU A 26 -29.80 18.54 14.14
N GLY A 27 -31.09 18.88 14.08
CA GLY A 27 -32.16 18.02 14.59
C GLY A 27 -32.15 17.89 16.12
N VAL A 28 -31.74 18.94 16.83
CA VAL A 28 -31.69 18.98 18.31
C VAL A 28 -32.52 20.13 18.86
N ASP A 29 -32.98 20.02 20.10
CA ASP A 29 -33.76 21.08 20.73
C ASP A 29 -32.92 22.34 20.99
N ARG A 30 -33.52 23.52 20.77
CA ARG A 30 -32.88 24.84 20.97
C ARG A 30 -32.20 25.01 22.33
N PRO A 31 -32.74 24.54 23.47
CA PRO A 31 -32.06 24.63 24.77
C PRO A 31 -30.72 23.87 24.83
N VAL A 32 -30.50 22.86 23.98
CA VAL A 32 -29.22 22.15 23.91
C VAL A 32 -28.15 23.06 23.31
N VAL A 33 -28.45 23.70 22.17
CA VAL A 33 -27.54 24.65 21.52
C VAL A 33 -27.31 25.89 22.39
N PHE A 34 -28.35 26.36 23.10
CA PHE A 34 -28.23 27.46 24.07
C PHE A 34 -27.19 27.15 25.16
N ARG A 35 -27.22 25.94 25.73
CA ARG A 35 -26.25 25.52 26.75
C ARG A 35 -24.83 25.44 26.19
N TRP A 36 -24.64 25.01 24.93
CA TRP A 36 -23.33 25.04 24.28
C TRP A 36 -22.82 26.45 24.02
N PHE A 37 -23.69 27.32 23.51
CA PHE A 37 -23.35 28.72 23.20
C PHE A 37 -22.98 29.53 24.44
N HIS A 38 -23.68 29.31 25.56
CA HIS A 38 -23.37 29.96 26.83
C HIS A 38 -22.34 29.18 27.67
N GLU A 39 -21.65 28.21 27.07
CA GLU A 39 -20.58 27.42 27.70
C GLU A 39 -21.00 26.71 29.01
N GLN A 40 -22.29 26.42 29.17
CA GLN A 40 -22.84 25.71 30.32
C GLN A 40 -22.56 24.20 30.24
N THR A 41 -22.47 23.67 29.02
CA THR A 41 -22.09 22.30 28.67
C THR A 41 -21.35 22.30 27.34
N ASP A 42 -20.52 21.30 27.05
CA ASP A 42 -19.89 21.15 25.73
C ASP A 42 -20.59 20.06 24.89
N PRO A 43 -20.60 20.19 23.55
CA PRO A 43 -21.03 19.11 22.67
C PRO A 43 -20.05 17.92 22.75
N THR A 44 -20.56 16.70 22.58
CA THR A 44 -19.70 15.49 22.50
C THR A 44 -18.88 15.49 21.20
N ALA A 45 -17.86 14.64 21.12
CA ALA A 45 -17.03 14.53 19.91
C ALA A 45 -17.85 14.16 18.66
N GLU A 46 -18.85 13.28 18.79
CA GLU A 46 -19.78 12.94 17.70
C GLU A 46 -20.64 14.15 17.30
N THR A 47 -21.07 14.93 18.29
CA THR A 47 -21.88 16.13 18.09
C THR A 47 -21.07 17.25 17.40
N VAL A 48 -19.78 17.38 17.72
CA VAL A 48 -18.86 18.32 17.06
C VAL A 48 -18.76 18.03 15.57
N ALA A 49 -18.64 16.76 15.18
CA ALA A 49 -18.66 16.37 13.76
C ALA A 49 -19.99 16.76 13.08
N GLY A 50 -21.12 16.59 13.77
CA GLY A 50 -22.43 17.06 13.33
C GLY A 50 -22.49 18.58 13.14
N ILE A 51 -21.98 19.35 14.11
CA ILE A 51 -21.91 20.82 14.06
C ILE A 51 -21.08 21.28 12.85
N VAL A 52 -19.92 20.68 12.60
CA VAL A 52 -19.08 20.99 11.44
C VAL A 52 -19.83 20.78 10.12
N ARG A 53 -20.55 19.65 9.99
CA ARG A 53 -21.32 19.34 8.78
C ARG A 53 -22.41 20.37 8.54
N VAL A 54 -23.21 20.68 9.57
CA VAL A 54 -24.30 21.65 9.48
C VAL A 54 -23.78 23.07 9.23
N LEU A 55 -22.72 23.50 9.92
CA LEU A 55 -22.09 24.79 9.65
C LEU A 55 -21.59 24.88 8.22
N ARG A 56 -21.09 23.79 7.61
CA ARG A 56 -20.62 23.80 6.22
C ARG A 56 -21.76 24.06 5.23
N GLU A 57 -22.96 23.60 5.55
CA GLU A 57 -24.18 23.85 4.77
C GLU A 57 -24.71 25.28 4.96
N ILE A 58 -24.62 25.83 6.18
CA ILE A 58 -25.08 27.19 6.50
C ILE A 58 -24.08 28.25 5.99
N ASN A 59 -22.80 28.10 6.31
CA ASN A 59 -21.71 29.00 5.94
C ASN A 59 -20.35 28.27 5.98
N GLN A 60 -19.75 28.04 4.81
CA GLN A 60 -18.49 27.30 4.71
C GLN A 60 -17.33 27.93 5.50
N ASN A 61 -17.29 29.26 5.63
CA ASN A 61 -16.24 29.94 6.39
C ASN A 61 -16.44 29.76 7.90
N ALA A 62 -17.70 29.76 8.37
CA ALA A 62 -18.04 29.44 9.75
C ALA A 62 -17.59 28.02 10.14
N ALA A 63 -17.76 27.05 9.25
CA ALA A 63 -17.29 25.69 9.49
C ALA A 63 -15.76 25.60 9.58
N ARG A 64 -15.04 26.32 8.70
CA ARG A 64 -13.56 26.35 8.72
C ARG A 64 -13.04 26.99 10.00
N GLU A 65 -13.59 28.14 10.38
CA GLU A 65 -13.19 28.84 11.60
C GLU A 65 -13.53 28.03 12.86
N PHE A 66 -14.68 27.34 12.88
CA PHE A 66 -15.03 26.43 13.98
C PHE A 66 -14.03 25.28 14.13
N ILE A 67 -13.64 24.62 13.03
CA ILE A 67 -12.63 23.57 13.04
C ILE A 67 -11.28 24.11 13.52
N GLN A 68 -10.84 25.26 13.00
CA GLN A 68 -9.57 25.87 13.37
C GLN A 68 -9.53 26.17 14.88
N ARG A 69 -10.57 26.83 15.41
CA ARG A 69 -10.65 27.18 16.83
C ARG A 69 -10.85 25.95 17.72
N TYR A 70 -11.50 24.90 17.24
CA TYR A 70 -11.69 23.67 18.01
C TYR A 70 -10.40 22.84 18.11
N LEU A 71 -9.59 22.79 17.04
CA LEU A 71 -8.39 21.94 16.96
C LEU A 71 -7.10 22.66 17.38
N VAL A 72 -7.05 23.99 17.32
CA VAL A 72 -5.85 24.78 17.60
C VAL A 72 -6.03 25.55 18.91
N ASP A 73 -5.00 25.54 19.75
CA ASP A 73 -4.93 26.39 20.95
C ASP A 73 -4.96 27.87 20.51
N PRO A 74 -5.89 28.70 21.02
CA PRO A 74 -6.08 30.09 20.57
C PRO A 74 -4.85 31.00 20.75
N THR A 75 -3.74 30.49 21.31
CA THR A 75 -2.46 31.19 21.42
C THR A 75 -1.50 30.95 20.24
N GLN A 76 -1.87 30.18 19.21
CA GLN A 76 -1.03 29.93 18.04
C GLN A 76 -1.73 30.33 16.73
N ASP A 77 -1.25 31.40 16.10
CA ASP A 77 -1.62 31.78 14.74
C ASP A 77 -1.01 30.78 13.74
N ILE A 78 -1.76 29.72 13.42
CA ILE A 78 -1.43 28.82 12.31
C ILE A 78 -2.55 28.92 11.28
N GLN A 79 -2.22 29.48 10.13
CA GLN A 79 -3.08 29.54 8.95
C GLN A 79 -3.05 28.16 8.27
N LEU A 80 -4.01 27.29 8.59
CA LEU A 80 -4.19 26.01 7.91
C LEU A 80 -5.16 26.15 6.72
N ASP A 81 -4.61 26.14 5.51
CA ASP A 81 -5.38 26.09 4.26
C ASP A 81 -5.96 24.69 4.00
N TRP A 82 -7.26 24.51 4.30
CA TRP A 82 -8.00 23.26 4.08
C TRP A 82 -8.75 23.20 2.72
N VAL A 83 -8.16 23.75 1.66
CA VAL A 83 -8.63 23.52 0.28
C VAL A 83 -7.46 23.08 -0.60
N ALA A 84 -6.88 21.94 -0.25
CA ALA A 84 -6.10 21.17 -1.18
C ALA A 84 -6.80 19.81 -1.33
N THR A 85 -7.38 19.54 -2.48
CA THR A 85 -7.23 18.22 -3.09
C THR A 85 -5.76 17.83 -2.88
N PRO A 86 -5.38 16.69 -2.30
CA PRO A 86 -4.00 16.42 -1.96
C PRO A 86 -3.16 16.59 -3.22
N SER A 87 -2.48 17.73 -3.33
CA SER A 87 -1.55 17.96 -4.40
C SER A 87 -0.43 16.99 -4.12
N GLN A 88 -0.16 16.11 -5.09
CA GLN A 88 1.03 15.25 -5.12
C GLN A 88 2.30 16.10 -5.34
N GLU A 89 2.31 17.33 -4.81
CA GLU A 89 3.38 18.27 -4.96
C GLU A 89 4.40 17.98 -3.87
N LEU A 90 5.60 17.63 -4.33
CA LEU A 90 6.77 17.55 -3.49
C LEU A 90 7.03 18.93 -2.83
N PRO A 91 7.48 18.96 -1.56
CA PRO A 91 7.77 20.21 -0.86
C PRO A 91 8.72 21.10 -1.67
N LYS A 92 8.46 22.40 -1.70
CA LYS A 92 9.33 23.33 -2.43
C LYS A 92 10.69 23.42 -1.73
N SER A 93 11.71 23.75 -2.51
CA SER A 93 13.05 24.03 -2.00
C SER A 93 13.66 25.22 -2.73
N ASP A 94 14.38 26.05 -1.98
CA ASP A 94 15.15 27.17 -2.53
C ASP A 94 16.54 26.72 -3.02
N THR A 95 16.98 25.53 -2.63
CA THR A 95 18.33 25.02 -2.91
C THR A 95 18.38 24.09 -4.12
N VAL A 96 17.33 23.30 -4.33
CA VAL A 96 17.24 22.28 -5.38
C VAL A 96 15.95 22.39 -6.19
N ASP A 97 16.02 22.06 -7.48
CA ASP A 97 14.87 22.13 -8.39
C ASP A 97 13.97 20.89 -8.28
N VAL A 98 13.01 20.97 -7.35
CA VAL A 98 12.01 19.92 -7.09
C VAL A 98 11.07 19.70 -8.29
N SER A 99 10.90 20.69 -9.17
CA SER A 99 10.09 20.55 -10.39
C SER A 99 10.74 19.62 -11.42
N ILE A 100 12.06 19.43 -11.36
CA ILE A 100 12.77 18.42 -12.15
C ILE A 100 12.61 17.04 -11.50
N LEU A 101 12.73 16.95 -10.17
CA LEU A 101 12.56 15.71 -9.43
C LEU A 101 11.18 15.08 -9.69
N SER A 102 10.12 15.87 -9.69
CA SER A 102 8.75 15.38 -9.98
C SER A 102 8.58 14.78 -11.39
N ARG A 103 9.55 15.01 -12.29
CA ARG A 103 9.54 14.51 -13.67
C ARG A 103 10.41 13.27 -13.89
N LEU A 104 11.05 12.71 -12.86
CA LEU A 104 11.90 11.51 -12.98
C LEU A 104 11.19 10.35 -13.71
N PHE A 105 9.90 10.15 -13.43
CA PHE A 105 9.09 9.04 -13.96
C PHE A 105 8.23 9.41 -15.17
N LYS A 106 8.32 10.65 -15.69
CA LYS A 106 7.51 11.09 -16.84
C LYS A 106 7.66 10.22 -18.09
N LYS A 107 8.80 9.56 -18.24
CA LYS A 107 9.09 8.61 -19.34
C LYS A 107 9.66 7.32 -18.77
N THR A 108 8.79 6.32 -18.64
CA THR A 108 9.12 4.97 -18.16
C THR A 108 8.48 3.91 -19.06
N THR A 109 9.24 2.89 -19.44
CA THR A 109 8.73 1.71 -20.14
C THR A 109 8.69 0.48 -19.23
N ASN A 110 9.62 0.42 -18.27
CA ASN A 110 9.78 -0.62 -17.26
C ASN A 110 9.86 -0.02 -15.84
N SER A 111 9.92 -0.90 -14.85
CA SER A 111 9.94 -0.56 -13.41
C SER A 111 11.24 0.07 -12.94
N TYR A 112 12.31 0.03 -13.74
CA TYR A 112 13.66 0.19 -13.21
C TYR A 112 13.91 1.57 -12.61
N LYS A 113 13.37 2.64 -13.19
CA LYS A 113 13.52 3.99 -12.62
C LYS A 113 12.86 4.10 -11.24
N TYR A 114 11.65 3.55 -11.10
CA TYR A 114 10.91 3.55 -9.82
C TYR A 114 11.73 2.80 -8.77
N LEU A 115 12.14 1.57 -9.08
CA LEU A 115 12.91 0.74 -8.18
C LEU A 115 14.27 1.34 -7.85
N PHE A 116 14.96 1.94 -8.81
CA PHE A 116 16.27 2.57 -8.60
C PHE A 116 16.16 3.76 -7.66
N PHE A 117 15.20 4.66 -7.88
CA PHE A 117 15.00 5.82 -7.01
C PHE A 117 14.52 5.41 -5.60
N ILE A 118 13.53 4.51 -5.50
CA ILE A 118 13.08 3.97 -4.20
C ILE A 118 14.25 3.30 -3.46
N SER A 119 15.12 2.59 -4.18
CA SER A 119 16.29 1.94 -3.57
C SER A 119 17.30 2.97 -3.05
N ILE A 120 17.52 4.09 -3.74
CA ILE A 120 18.33 5.19 -3.22
C ILE A 120 17.71 5.72 -1.92
N LEU A 121 16.39 5.96 -1.88
CA LEU A 121 15.70 6.43 -0.67
C LEU A 121 15.86 5.46 0.50
N ASP A 122 15.60 4.17 0.26
CA ASP A 122 15.73 3.11 1.28
C ASP A 122 17.20 2.98 1.78
N ILE A 123 18.20 3.18 0.90
CA ILE A 123 19.62 3.18 1.27
C ILE A 123 19.97 4.41 2.11
N LEU A 124 19.50 5.60 1.72
CA LEU A 124 19.74 6.85 2.46
C LEU A 124 19.17 6.77 3.88
N GLU A 125 17.91 6.35 4.04
CA GLU A 125 17.29 6.16 5.36
C GLU A 125 18.09 5.15 6.20
N ARG A 126 18.48 4.02 5.60
CA ARG A 126 19.28 2.98 6.28
C ARG A 126 20.67 3.48 6.68
N ARG A 127 21.27 4.38 5.91
CA ARG A 127 22.56 5.03 6.20
C ARG A 127 22.41 6.30 7.05
N GLN A 128 21.20 6.61 7.55
CA GLN A 128 20.93 7.82 8.32
C GLN A 128 21.36 9.11 7.59
N PHE A 129 21.09 9.14 6.29
CA PHE A 129 21.37 10.28 5.39
C PHE A 129 22.84 10.74 5.36
N GLU A 130 23.78 9.83 5.64
CA GLU A 130 25.22 10.09 5.50
C GLU A 130 25.58 10.53 4.06
N SER A 131 26.28 11.67 3.93
CA SER A 131 26.49 12.35 2.65
C SER A 131 27.83 12.08 1.96
N LEU A 132 28.77 11.40 2.61
CA LEU A 132 30.16 11.31 2.13
C LEU A 132 30.45 10.04 1.33
N SER A 133 29.76 8.94 1.64
CA SER A 133 30.04 7.65 1.03
C SER A 133 29.27 7.45 -0.30
N PRO A 134 29.96 7.18 -1.42
CA PRO A 134 29.30 6.78 -2.67
C PRO A 134 28.37 5.58 -2.48
N ILE A 135 27.34 5.48 -3.33
CA ILE A 135 26.44 4.33 -3.36
C ILE A 135 26.75 3.52 -4.61
N SER A 136 27.33 2.33 -4.43
CA SER A 136 27.67 1.46 -5.56
C SER A 136 26.41 0.99 -6.31
N PHE A 137 26.53 0.81 -7.63
CA PHE A 137 25.46 0.19 -8.44
C PHE A 137 25.11 -1.20 -7.92
N LYS A 138 26.09 -1.96 -7.42
CA LYS A 138 25.85 -3.27 -6.82
C LYS A 138 24.92 -3.17 -5.62
N GLU A 139 25.14 -2.21 -4.72
CA GLU A 139 24.24 -2.00 -3.58
C GLU A 139 22.83 -1.56 -4.01
N ILE A 140 22.72 -0.59 -4.93
CA ILE A 140 21.42 -0.13 -5.43
C ILE A 140 20.67 -1.28 -6.08
N ILE A 141 21.33 -2.09 -6.89
CA ILE A 141 20.70 -3.19 -7.62
C ILE A 141 20.28 -4.33 -6.69
N ILE A 142 21.05 -4.63 -5.64
CA ILE A 142 20.60 -5.55 -4.58
C ILE A 142 19.32 -5.03 -3.92
N GLU A 143 19.25 -3.74 -3.62
CA GLU A 143 18.08 -3.11 -3.02
C GLU A 143 16.88 -3.08 -4.00
N MET A 144 17.12 -2.87 -5.30
CA MET A 144 16.08 -2.96 -6.35
C MET A 144 15.47 -4.36 -6.42
N LEU A 145 16.32 -5.39 -6.41
CA LEU A 145 15.88 -6.78 -6.41
C LEU A 145 15.11 -7.10 -5.13
N ALA A 146 15.56 -6.61 -3.97
CA ALA A 146 14.85 -6.79 -2.71
C ALA A 146 13.47 -6.09 -2.72
N ASN A 147 13.37 -4.90 -3.32
CA ASN A 147 12.11 -4.17 -3.50
C ASN A 147 11.14 -4.85 -4.48
N ALA A 148 11.66 -5.52 -5.51
CA ALA A 148 10.86 -6.25 -6.49
C ALA A 148 10.45 -7.66 -6.04
N TRP A 149 11.17 -8.24 -5.07
CA TRP A 149 11.00 -9.63 -4.67
C TRP A 149 9.62 -9.95 -4.07
N TYR A 150 9.10 -9.15 -3.12
CA TYR A 150 7.76 -9.43 -2.55
C TYR A 150 6.66 -9.33 -3.61
N PRO A 151 6.55 -8.22 -4.38
CA PRO A 151 5.59 -8.11 -5.47
C PRO A 151 5.64 -9.30 -6.43
N HIS A 152 6.83 -9.71 -6.87
CA HIS A 152 7.00 -10.79 -7.86
C HIS A 152 6.86 -12.18 -7.25
N THR A 153 7.72 -12.55 -6.29
CA THR A 153 7.87 -13.93 -5.82
C THR A 153 6.73 -14.35 -4.89
N TYR A 154 6.33 -13.47 -3.96
CA TYR A 154 5.31 -13.78 -2.95
C TYR A 154 3.89 -13.47 -3.43
N PHE A 155 3.69 -12.30 -4.04
CA PHE A 155 2.37 -11.82 -4.47
C PHE A 155 2.06 -12.06 -5.96
N LYS A 156 3.01 -12.60 -6.74
CA LYS A 156 2.82 -12.98 -8.15
C LYS A 156 2.37 -11.83 -9.05
N LEU A 157 2.77 -10.60 -8.74
CA LEU A 157 2.47 -9.42 -9.55
C LEU A 157 3.35 -9.40 -10.82
N SER A 158 2.73 -9.04 -11.93
CA SER A 158 3.42 -8.83 -13.20
C SER A 158 4.07 -7.45 -13.25
N PHE A 159 5.33 -7.39 -13.68
CA PHE A 159 6.03 -6.13 -13.97
C PHE A 159 5.84 -5.68 -15.42
N GLY A 160 5.12 -6.47 -16.23
CA GLY A 160 4.93 -6.28 -17.66
C GLY A 160 5.98 -6.98 -18.52
N LYS A 161 5.60 -7.32 -19.77
CA LYS A 161 6.40 -8.17 -20.67
C LYS A 161 7.81 -7.64 -21.00
N GLN A 162 7.98 -6.33 -21.10
CA GLN A 162 9.27 -5.72 -21.42
C GLN A 162 10.21 -5.63 -20.21
N ASP A 163 9.65 -5.76 -19.01
CA ASP A 163 10.41 -5.71 -17.78
C ASP A 163 11.09 -7.06 -17.52
N LYS A 164 12.37 -7.04 -17.15
CA LYS A 164 13.18 -8.24 -16.94
C LYS A 164 13.58 -8.46 -15.49
N ILE A 165 13.08 -7.66 -14.55
CA ILE A 165 13.44 -7.83 -13.14
C ILE A 165 12.93 -9.14 -12.54
N ALA A 166 11.73 -9.56 -12.95
CA ALA A 166 11.14 -10.86 -12.57
C ALA A 166 12.03 -12.02 -13.01
N GLU A 167 12.42 -12.06 -14.30
CA GLU A 167 13.30 -13.09 -14.86
C GLU A 167 14.66 -13.13 -14.14
N LYS A 168 15.20 -11.95 -13.79
CA LYS A 168 16.44 -11.83 -13.02
C LYS A 168 16.30 -12.32 -11.58
N LEU A 169 15.14 -12.17 -10.95
CA LEU A 169 14.88 -12.71 -9.62
C LEU A 169 14.74 -14.23 -9.66
N ASP A 170 14.04 -14.75 -10.66
CA ASP A 170 13.83 -16.20 -10.84
C ASP A 170 15.17 -16.91 -11.10
N SER A 171 16.07 -16.31 -11.89
CA SER A 171 17.40 -16.88 -12.17
C SER A 171 18.29 -17.00 -10.93
N LEU A 172 18.03 -16.23 -9.87
CA LEU A 172 18.79 -16.31 -8.63
C LEU A 172 18.43 -17.55 -7.81
N SER A 173 17.27 -18.17 -8.07
CA SER A 173 16.80 -19.36 -7.33
C SER A 173 17.01 -19.20 -5.82
N ILE A 174 16.52 -18.09 -5.28
CA ILE A 174 16.67 -17.77 -3.86
C ILE A 174 15.88 -18.85 -3.09
N ASP A 175 16.56 -19.64 -2.27
CA ASP A 175 15.90 -20.64 -1.42
C ASP A 175 15.18 -19.89 -0.29
N ILE A 176 13.86 -19.98 -0.29
CA ILE A 176 12.98 -19.29 0.66
C ILE A 176 12.14 -20.32 1.41
N SER A 177 12.75 -21.48 1.69
CA SER A 177 12.18 -22.55 2.52
C SER A 177 11.64 -22.04 3.86
N ASP A 178 12.11 -20.89 4.36
CA ASP A 178 11.48 -20.15 5.45
C ASP A 178 11.00 -18.75 5.01
N THR A 179 9.99 -18.71 4.14
CA THR A 179 9.30 -17.46 3.74
C THR A 179 8.84 -16.66 4.95
N LYS A 180 8.57 -17.33 6.08
CA LYS A 180 8.19 -16.70 7.35
C LYS A 180 9.34 -15.90 7.94
N LEU A 181 10.58 -16.40 7.91
CA LEU A 181 11.78 -15.66 8.33
C LEU A 181 12.00 -14.40 7.47
N ILE A 182 11.75 -14.49 6.16
CA ILE A 182 11.85 -13.33 5.26
C ILE A 182 10.72 -12.34 5.55
N LEU A 183 9.47 -12.78 5.68
CA LEU A 183 8.31 -11.94 6.01
C LEU A 183 8.44 -11.24 7.37
N GLN A 184 9.10 -11.87 8.34
CA GLN A 184 9.35 -11.30 9.67
C GLN A 184 10.61 -10.41 9.72
N ASN A 185 11.42 -10.37 8.66
CA ASN A 185 12.62 -9.55 8.64
C ASN A 185 12.28 -8.06 8.47
N LYS A 186 12.34 -7.32 9.58
CA LYS A 186 12.34 -5.85 9.54
C LYS A 186 13.51 -5.33 8.70
N GLY A 187 13.22 -4.62 7.62
CA GLY A 187 14.21 -3.91 6.80
C GLY A 187 14.93 -4.76 5.73
N LYS A 188 14.32 -5.88 5.27
CA LYS A 188 14.80 -6.70 4.14
C LYS A 188 16.24 -7.23 4.29
N ARG A 189 16.81 -7.26 5.50
CA ARG A 189 18.23 -7.58 5.74
C ARG A 189 18.60 -8.99 5.29
N TYR A 190 17.81 -10.01 5.64
CA TYR A 190 18.07 -11.39 5.21
C TYR A 190 17.94 -11.53 3.69
N LEU A 191 16.92 -10.90 3.10
CA LEU A 191 16.70 -10.94 1.65
C LEU A 191 17.86 -10.30 0.89
N ARG A 192 18.34 -9.12 1.32
CA ARG A 192 19.52 -8.48 0.72
C ARG A 192 20.77 -9.36 0.82
N LYS A 193 20.98 -10.00 1.98
CA LYS A 193 22.09 -10.96 2.17
C LYS A 193 21.95 -12.19 1.27
N ALA A 194 20.74 -12.72 1.13
CA ALA A 194 20.46 -13.86 0.27
C ALA A 194 20.73 -13.52 -1.20
N ILE A 195 20.29 -12.35 -1.66
CA ILE A 195 20.56 -11.82 -3.00
C ILE A 195 22.08 -11.61 -3.20
N SER A 196 22.78 -10.98 -2.24
CA SER A 196 24.21 -10.69 -2.36
C SER A 196 25.09 -11.94 -2.43
N ASN A 197 24.63 -13.05 -1.88
CA ASN A 197 25.35 -14.33 -1.89
C ASN A 197 25.18 -15.11 -3.21
N LYS A 198 24.37 -14.61 -4.14
CA LYS A 198 24.16 -15.21 -5.47
C LYS A 198 25.10 -14.58 -6.51
N PRO A 199 25.36 -15.24 -7.65
CA PRO A 199 26.13 -14.65 -8.74
C PRO A 199 25.32 -13.54 -9.42
N ILE A 200 25.41 -12.32 -8.89
CA ILE A 200 24.61 -11.16 -9.34
C ILE A 200 25.33 -10.25 -10.34
N ASP A 201 26.60 -10.49 -10.65
CA ASP A 201 27.42 -9.51 -11.38
C ASP A 201 26.91 -9.28 -12.82
N ASP A 202 26.38 -10.31 -13.48
CA ASP A 202 25.71 -10.17 -14.80
C ASP A 202 24.42 -9.35 -14.70
N ILE A 203 23.64 -9.54 -13.62
CA ILE A 203 22.44 -8.75 -13.35
C ILE A 203 22.80 -7.30 -13.10
N VAL A 204 23.86 -7.05 -12.33
CA VAL A 204 24.40 -5.72 -12.05
C VAL A 204 24.84 -5.05 -13.35
N SER A 205 25.58 -5.77 -14.20
CA SER A 205 26.08 -5.28 -15.49
C SER A 205 24.93 -4.87 -16.44
N ASP A 206 23.88 -5.67 -16.51
CA ASP A 206 22.73 -5.37 -17.38
C ASP A 206 21.88 -4.20 -16.84
N LEU A 207 21.53 -4.21 -15.55
CA LEU A 207 20.68 -3.17 -14.96
C LEU A 207 21.40 -1.81 -14.84
N ARG A 208 22.73 -1.78 -14.67
CA ARG A 208 23.49 -0.52 -14.62
C ARG A 208 23.55 0.19 -15.98
N LYS A 209 23.30 -0.49 -17.10
CA LYS A 209 23.57 0.00 -18.45
C LYS A 209 22.88 1.33 -18.78
N TYR A 210 21.66 1.53 -18.29
CA TYR A 210 20.85 2.69 -18.69
C TYR A 210 20.26 3.45 -17.51
N VAL A 211 19.77 2.74 -16.48
CA VAL A 211 18.90 3.31 -15.45
C VAL A 211 19.58 4.40 -14.62
N PRO A 212 20.83 4.21 -14.13
CA PRO A 212 21.52 5.25 -13.36
C PRO A 212 21.70 6.55 -14.15
N PHE A 213 21.90 6.46 -15.46
CA PHE A 213 22.14 7.63 -16.32
C PHE A 213 20.82 8.28 -16.74
N LEU A 214 19.88 7.49 -17.26
CA LEU A 214 18.62 7.98 -17.81
C LEU A 214 17.62 8.46 -16.75
N LEU A 215 17.80 8.10 -15.48
CA LEU A 215 17.00 8.63 -14.38
C LEU A 215 17.19 10.15 -14.24
N ILE A 216 18.44 10.63 -14.22
CA ILE A 216 18.77 12.05 -14.01
C ILE A 216 18.78 12.87 -15.31
N ARG A 217 18.49 12.28 -16.47
CA ARG A 217 18.34 13.00 -17.74
C ARG A 217 17.46 14.26 -17.67
N PRO A 218 16.34 14.31 -16.92
CA PRO A 218 15.51 15.50 -16.79
C PRO A 218 16.25 16.77 -16.35
N PHE A 219 17.35 16.64 -15.58
CA PHE A 219 18.19 17.76 -15.14
C PHE A 219 18.97 18.43 -16.29
N PHE A 220 19.10 17.73 -17.41
CA PHE A 220 19.92 18.16 -18.55
C PHE A 220 19.12 18.37 -19.85
N GLU A 221 17.79 18.52 -19.76
CA GLU A 221 16.94 18.60 -20.96
C GLU A 221 17.33 19.74 -21.91
N GLN A 222 17.80 20.87 -21.40
CA GLN A 222 18.24 22.01 -22.20
C GLN A 222 19.49 21.66 -23.01
N GLU A 223 20.48 21.04 -22.38
CA GLU A 223 21.74 20.58 -22.99
C GLU A 223 21.50 19.51 -24.05
N PHE A 224 20.46 18.69 -23.88
CA PHE A 224 20.03 17.72 -24.88
C PHE A 224 19.21 18.33 -26.02
N LYS A 225 18.58 19.49 -25.84
CA LYS A 225 17.82 20.19 -26.89
C LYS A 225 18.74 20.99 -27.81
N THR A 226 19.74 21.69 -27.26
CA THR A 226 20.68 22.53 -28.03
C THR A 226 21.49 21.72 -29.05
N GLU A 227 21.82 20.47 -28.76
CA GLU A 227 22.57 19.59 -29.66
C GLU A 227 21.74 18.89 -30.75
N LYS A 228 20.41 18.77 -30.58
CA LYS A 228 19.55 18.10 -31.58
C LYS A 228 19.53 18.83 -32.93
N ALA A 229 19.89 20.11 -32.95
CA ALA A 229 20.07 20.89 -34.18
C ALA A 229 21.24 20.39 -35.06
N HIS A 230 22.18 19.61 -34.50
CA HIS A 230 23.41 19.19 -35.19
C HIS A 230 23.64 17.66 -35.28
N ARG A 231 22.73 16.82 -34.75
CA ARG A 231 22.90 15.35 -34.75
C ARG A 231 22.43 14.70 -36.07
N LYS A 232 23.31 13.91 -36.70
CA LYS A 232 22.91 12.87 -37.68
C LYS A 232 22.05 11.81 -36.97
N LYS A 233 21.04 11.26 -37.67
CA LYS A 233 20.10 10.26 -37.14
C LYS A 233 20.85 9.04 -36.56
N GLY A 234 20.62 8.77 -35.28
CA GLY A 234 21.09 7.58 -34.55
C GLY A 234 22.28 7.85 -33.63
N ALA A 235 22.02 8.12 -32.34
CA ALA A 235 23.09 8.12 -31.33
C ALA A 235 23.60 6.69 -31.12
N LYS A 236 24.92 6.50 -31.02
CA LYS A 236 25.48 5.18 -30.73
C LYS A 236 25.13 4.79 -29.28
N PRO A 237 24.96 3.49 -28.98
CA PRO A 237 24.77 3.04 -27.60
C PRO A 237 25.90 3.55 -26.70
N GLY A 238 25.57 4.17 -25.56
CA GLY A 238 26.55 4.72 -24.62
C GLY A 238 26.88 6.21 -24.80
N GLU A 239 26.55 6.83 -25.94
CA GLU A 239 26.84 8.27 -26.17
C GLU A 239 25.98 9.19 -25.30
N ASP A 240 24.67 8.88 -25.18
CA ASP A 240 23.76 9.66 -24.33
C ASP A 240 24.16 9.50 -22.85
N GLU A 241 24.53 8.29 -22.44
CA GLU A 241 24.98 8.00 -21.07
C GLU A 241 26.30 8.71 -20.75
N GLN A 242 27.30 8.62 -21.64
CA GLN A 242 28.58 9.34 -21.49
C GLN A 242 28.36 10.85 -21.40
N LYS A 243 27.44 11.41 -22.20
CA LYS A 243 27.10 12.83 -22.10
C LYS A 243 26.49 13.18 -20.75
N ILE A 244 25.61 12.32 -20.22
CA ILE A 244 25.02 12.53 -18.87
C ILE A 244 26.12 12.50 -17.80
N VAL A 245 27.09 11.60 -17.88
CA VAL A 245 28.25 11.57 -16.96
C VAL A 245 28.98 12.90 -16.99
N SER A 246 29.39 13.35 -18.18
CA SER A 246 30.14 14.61 -18.33
C SER A 246 29.35 15.84 -17.90
N LEU A 247 28.03 15.88 -18.12
CA LEU A 247 27.17 16.97 -17.67
C LEU A 247 26.95 16.94 -16.16
N ALA A 248 26.77 15.76 -15.56
CA ALA A 248 26.58 15.62 -14.13
C ALA A 248 27.83 16.01 -13.34
N GLU A 249 29.02 15.75 -13.89
CA GLU A 249 30.29 16.23 -13.35
C GLU A 249 30.45 17.75 -13.53
N LYS A 250 30.33 18.25 -14.77
CA LYS A 250 30.56 19.68 -15.08
C LYS A 250 29.57 20.63 -14.42
N LEU A 251 28.32 20.21 -14.26
CA LEU A 251 27.22 21.04 -13.77
C LEU A 251 26.80 20.64 -12.35
N PHE A 252 27.63 19.89 -11.62
CA PHE A 252 27.29 19.38 -10.29
C PHE A 252 26.89 20.52 -9.34
N ASP A 253 27.73 21.54 -9.19
CA ASP A 253 27.46 22.65 -8.26
C ASP A 253 26.54 23.74 -8.86
N VAL A 254 26.33 23.73 -10.18
CA VAL A 254 25.55 24.76 -10.90
C VAL A 254 24.09 24.35 -11.05
N LYS A 255 23.85 23.16 -11.63
CA LYS A 255 22.50 22.63 -11.84
C LYS A 255 22.03 21.73 -10.72
N LYS A 256 22.96 21.26 -9.88
CA LYS A 256 22.66 20.41 -8.72
C LYS A 256 21.80 19.21 -9.13
N PRO A 257 22.29 18.35 -10.06
CA PRO A 257 21.59 17.12 -10.37
C PRO A 257 21.48 16.24 -9.12
N LEU A 258 20.54 15.31 -9.11
CA LEU A 258 20.34 14.40 -7.96
C LEU A 258 21.66 13.75 -7.52
N TYR A 259 22.48 13.33 -8.47
CA TYR A 259 23.82 12.77 -8.25
C TYR A 259 24.73 12.96 -9.46
N CYS A 260 26.03 12.80 -9.24
CA CYS A 260 27.04 12.52 -10.27
C CYS A 260 27.59 11.10 -10.11
N PHE A 261 28.65 10.76 -10.83
CA PHE A 261 29.24 9.42 -10.89
C PHE A 261 30.68 9.44 -10.38
N ASN A 262 31.16 8.30 -9.89
CA ASN A 262 32.52 8.19 -9.34
C ASN A 262 33.64 8.18 -10.40
N GLU A 263 33.29 8.05 -11.69
CA GLU A 263 34.24 8.03 -12.81
C GLU A 263 33.72 8.93 -13.95
N SER A 264 34.63 9.53 -14.71
CA SER A 264 34.27 10.39 -15.85
C SER A 264 33.91 9.61 -17.13
N LEU A 265 34.22 8.32 -17.19
CA LEU A 265 33.88 7.45 -18.32
C LEU A 265 32.70 6.53 -17.97
N TYR A 266 31.67 6.53 -18.81
CA TYR A 266 30.43 5.76 -18.65
C TYR A 266 30.69 4.26 -18.35
N LYS A 267 31.63 3.65 -19.06
CA LYS A 267 31.95 2.23 -18.91
C LYS A 267 32.53 1.88 -17.54
N ASP A 268 33.25 2.83 -16.92
CA ASP A 268 34.03 2.65 -15.70
C ASP A 268 33.21 3.04 -14.45
N CYS A 269 32.13 3.81 -14.62
CA CYS A 269 31.19 4.16 -13.56
C CYS A 269 30.68 2.92 -12.82
N SER A 270 30.82 2.93 -11.50
CA SER A 270 30.40 1.83 -10.61
C SER A 270 29.60 2.30 -9.40
N ALA A 271 29.50 3.61 -9.16
CA ALA A 271 28.77 4.22 -8.07
C ALA A 271 28.19 5.59 -8.44
N VAL A 272 27.20 6.03 -7.68
CA VAL A 272 26.68 7.40 -7.70
C VAL A 272 27.16 8.16 -6.45
N ILE A 273 27.35 9.47 -6.61
CA ILE A 273 27.67 10.41 -5.54
C ILE A 273 26.52 11.42 -5.50
N LEU A 274 25.69 11.32 -4.46
CA LEU A 274 24.50 12.17 -4.28
C LEU A 274 24.92 13.61 -3.97
N HIS A 275 24.20 14.57 -4.53
CA HIS A 275 24.45 15.97 -4.23
C HIS A 275 24.02 16.30 -2.78
N PRO A 276 24.87 16.95 -1.96
CA PRO A 276 24.59 17.20 -0.55
C PRO A 276 23.27 17.93 -0.29
N GLU A 277 22.92 18.92 -1.12
CA GLU A 277 21.65 19.64 -0.97
C GLU A 277 20.42 18.78 -1.29
N TRP A 278 20.56 17.78 -2.17
CA TRP A 278 19.48 16.82 -2.40
C TRP A 278 19.33 15.87 -1.22
N ILE A 279 20.44 15.46 -0.58
CA ILE A 279 20.38 14.66 0.66
C ILE A 279 19.68 15.46 1.75
N TYR A 280 20.07 16.71 1.97
CA TYR A 280 19.42 17.60 2.94
C TYR A 280 17.92 17.76 2.65
N TYR A 281 17.55 18.00 1.40
CA TYR A 281 16.14 18.10 1.01
C TYR A 281 15.38 16.79 1.26
N ILE A 282 15.95 15.64 0.88
CA ILE A 282 15.31 14.33 1.04
C ILE A 282 15.17 13.98 2.52
N GLU A 283 16.17 14.23 3.36
CA GLU A 283 16.13 13.96 4.80
C GLU A 283 14.98 14.73 5.46
N ASN A 284 14.89 16.03 5.21
CA ASN A 284 13.85 16.89 5.80
C ASN A 284 12.43 16.60 5.25
N ASN A 285 12.32 15.91 4.12
CA ASN A 285 11.04 15.64 3.44
C ASN A 285 10.81 14.16 3.17
N TYR A 286 11.51 13.27 3.89
CA TYR A 286 11.65 11.85 3.49
C TYR A 286 10.31 11.16 3.32
N SER A 287 9.40 11.28 4.29
CA SER A 287 8.08 10.63 4.23
C SER A 287 7.26 11.09 3.03
N ILE A 288 7.35 12.36 2.64
CA ILE A 288 6.61 12.92 1.50
C ILE A 288 7.25 12.46 0.18
N VAL A 289 8.58 12.54 0.05
CA VAL A 289 9.30 12.07 -1.14
C VAL A 289 9.11 10.57 -1.34
N ARG A 290 9.20 9.78 -0.26
CA ARG A 290 8.97 8.34 -0.27
C ARG A 290 7.52 7.99 -0.61
N GLY A 291 6.56 8.75 -0.07
CA GLY A 291 5.13 8.62 -0.40
C GLY A 291 4.86 8.89 -1.87
N TRP A 292 5.40 9.98 -2.42
CA TRP A 292 5.30 10.33 -3.84
C TRP A 292 5.91 9.23 -4.74
N ALA A 293 7.13 8.77 -4.45
CA ALA A 293 7.76 7.70 -5.22
C ALA A 293 6.96 6.38 -5.16
N SER A 294 6.37 6.08 -4.00
CA SER A 294 5.48 4.92 -3.82
C SER A 294 4.21 5.03 -4.65
N TRP A 295 3.62 6.22 -4.71
CA TRP A 295 2.43 6.49 -5.50
C TRP A 295 2.69 6.29 -7.00
N GLU A 296 3.78 6.86 -7.50
CA GLU A 296 4.20 6.70 -8.89
C GLU A 296 4.48 5.22 -9.22
N TRP A 297 5.11 4.49 -8.30
CA TRP A 297 5.32 3.05 -8.42
C TRP A 297 4.01 2.25 -8.43
N LEU A 298 3.06 2.59 -7.56
CA LEU A 298 1.75 1.96 -7.49
C LEU A 298 0.98 2.15 -8.81
N ASN A 299 0.98 3.36 -9.37
CA ASN A 299 0.33 3.64 -10.65
C ASN A 299 0.88 2.78 -11.78
N TYR A 300 2.21 2.66 -11.87
CA TYR A 300 2.86 1.77 -12.83
C TYR A 300 2.39 0.32 -12.64
N MET A 301 2.43 -0.18 -11.42
CA MET A 301 2.10 -1.58 -11.13
C MET A 301 0.62 -1.91 -11.30
N GLN A 302 -0.30 -0.98 -11.02
CA GLN A 302 -1.73 -1.17 -11.29
C GLN A 302 -2.00 -1.29 -12.79
N GLN A 303 -1.33 -0.49 -13.63
CA GLN A 303 -1.45 -0.61 -15.09
C GLN A 303 -0.95 -1.97 -15.61
N ARG A 304 0.03 -2.59 -14.93
CA ARG A 304 0.51 -3.94 -15.25
C ARG A 304 -0.35 -5.06 -14.68
N ASN A 305 -1.22 -4.77 -13.72
CA ASN A 305 -2.01 -5.74 -12.96
C ASN A 305 -3.48 -5.30 -12.82
N PRO A 306 -4.20 -4.99 -13.92
CA PRO A 306 -5.51 -4.32 -13.85
C PRO A 306 -6.61 -5.17 -13.21
N SER A 307 -6.52 -6.49 -13.28
CA SER A 307 -7.52 -7.42 -12.72
C SER A 307 -7.12 -8.02 -11.38
N VAL A 308 -5.99 -7.58 -10.81
CA VAL A 308 -5.44 -8.16 -9.60
C VAL A 308 -5.99 -7.40 -8.38
N PRO A 309 -6.62 -8.07 -7.40
CA PRO A 309 -7.14 -7.38 -6.24
C PRO A 309 -6.00 -6.82 -5.38
N ALA A 310 -6.27 -5.72 -4.69
CA ALA A 310 -5.43 -5.18 -3.62
C ALA A 310 -3.94 -4.97 -3.98
N VAL A 311 -3.64 -4.48 -5.19
CA VAL A 311 -2.25 -4.21 -5.63
C VAL A 311 -1.47 -3.35 -4.63
N ALA A 312 -2.10 -2.32 -4.04
CA ALA A 312 -1.47 -1.47 -3.04
C ALA A 312 -0.96 -2.27 -1.82
N ASN A 313 -1.80 -3.15 -1.26
CA ASN A 313 -1.44 -3.98 -0.10
C ASN A 313 -0.34 -5.00 -0.44
N LYS A 314 -0.19 -5.37 -1.71
CA LYS A 314 0.84 -6.30 -2.20
C LYS A 314 2.18 -5.61 -2.46
N LEU A 315 2.17 -4.34 -2.85
CA LEU A 315 3.39 -3.54 -3.02
C LEU A 315 3.94 -3.02 -1.70
N PHE A 316 3.04 -2.68 -0.77
CA PHE A 316 3.38 -2.12 0.53
C PHE A 316 2.79 -3.02 1.63
N PRO A 317 3.27 -4.28 1.75
CA PRO A 317 2.75 -5.19 2.76
C PRO A 317 2.99 -4.61 4.16
N PRO A 318 2.01 -4.73 5.07
CA PRO A 318 2.20 -4.30 6.45
C PRO A 318 3.31 -5.13 7.11
N GLN A 319 3.97 -4.56 8.12
CA GLN A 319 5.03 -5.29 8.86
C GLN A 319 4.51 -6.58 9.49
N GLU A 320 3.24 -6.60 9.88
CA GLU A 320 2.55 -7.77 10.42
C GLU A 320 1.20 -7.94 9.73
N ARG A 321 0.78 -9.20 9.54
CA ARG A 321 -0.59 -9.47 9.07
C ARG A 321 -1.57 -9.15 10.18
N GLY A 322 -2.74 -8.63 9.80
CA GLY A 322 -3.84 -8.42 10.73
C GLY A 322 -4.21 -9.70 11.48
N SER A 323 -4.59 -9.56 12.75
CA SER A 323 -4.98 -10.66 13.62
C SER A 323 -6.21 -11.40 13.07
N LEU A 324 -6.24 -12.72 13.24
CA LEU A 324 -7.38 -13.59 12.93
C LEU A 324 -8.21 -13.94 14.19
N SER A 325 -8.05 -13.18 15.27
CA SER A 325 -8.64 -13.53 16.58
C SER A 325 -10.17 -13.57 16.55
N ASN A 326 -10.81 -12.64 15.82
CA ASN A 326 -12.27 -12.59 15.70
C ASN A 326 -12.82 -13.80 14.93
N GLN A 327 -12.20 -14.14 13.80
CA GLN A 327 -12.57 -15.30 12.98
C GLN A 327 -12.29 -16.61 13.72
N LYS A 328 -11.20 -16.66 14.50
CA LYS A 328 -10.88 -17.83 15.34
C LYS A 328 -11.89 -18.02 16.46
N ALA A 329 -12.34 -16.93 17.09
CA ALA A 329 -13.41 -16.97 18.09
C ALA A 329 -14.74 -17.44 17.48
N TYR A 330 -15.09 -16.98 16.28
CA TYR A 330 -16.26 -17.42 15.53
C TYR A 330 -16.24 -18.94 15.27
N TRP A 331 -15.16 -19.45 14.68
CA TRP A 331 -15.06 -20.89 14.38
C TRP A 331 -14.96 -21.75 15.64
N LYS A 332 -14.33 -21.26 16.71
CA LYS A 332 -14.33 -21.94 18.01
C LYS A 332 -15.74 -22.09 18.57
N LEU A 333 -16.60 -21.07 18.45
CA LEU A 333 -18.00 -21.15 18.86
C LEU A 333 -18.73 -22.28 18.12
N ILE A 334 -18.55 -22.36 16.80
CA ILE A 334 -19.20 -23.38 15.95
C ILE A 334 -18.68 -24.78 16.29
N LEU A 335 -17.37 -24.95 16.45
CA LEU A 335 -16.74 -26.23 16.77
C LEU A 335 -17.10 -26.78 18.16
N ASN A 336 -17.52 -25.93 19.10
CA ASN A 336 -18.01 -26.41 20.40
C ASN A 336 -19.45 -26.96 20.34
N GLN A 337 -20.15 -26.76 19.23
CA GLN A 337 -21.56 -27.14 19.07
C GLN A 337 -21.78 -28.16 17.94
N THR A 338 -20.73 -28.52 17.21
CA THR A 338 -20.81 -29.36 16.02
C THR A 338 -19.61 -30.28 15.92
N ASP A 339 -19.83 -31.50 15.39
CA ASP A 339 -18.75 -32.42 15.03
C ASP A 339 -18.27 -32.15 13.60
N LEU A 340 -17.75 -30.94 13.37
CA LEU A 340 -17.33 -30.50 12.04
C LEU A 340 -16.13 -31.31 11.55
N GLN A 341 -16.19 -31.82 10.32
CA GLN A 341 -15.05 -32.45 9.66
C GLN A 341 -14.26 -31.43 8.84
N CYS A 342 -12.93 -31.55 8.85
CA CYS A 342 -12.05 -30.79 7.96
C CYS A 342 -12.35 -31.12 6.49
N ILE A 343 -12.57 -30.10 5.64
CA ILE A 343 -12.93 -30.33 4.21
C ILE A 343 -11.86 -31.10 3.43
N TYR A 344 -10.60 -30.99 3.88
CA TYR A 344 -9.43 -31.62 3.27
C TYR A 344 -9.24 -33.07 3.73
N SER A 345 -8.91 -33.28 5.00
CA SER A 345 -8.61 -34.62 5.56
C SER A 345 -9.82 -35.46 5.92
N LYS A 346 -11.03 -34.86 5.98
CA LYS A 346 -12.27 -35.47 6.49
C LYS A 346 -12.22 -35.90 7.96
N GLN A 347 -11.15 -35.57 8.67
CA GLN A 347 -11.03 -35.83 10.11
C GLN A 347 -11.84 -34.80 10.91
N THR A 348 -12.41 -35.21 12.04
CA THR A 348 -13.15 -34.35 12.96
C THR A 348 -12.23 -33.28 13.56
N LEU A 349 -12.63 -32.01 13.45
CA LEU A 349 -11.84 -30.88 13.93
C LEU A 349 -11.99 -30.71 15.44
N PRO A 350 -10.89 -30.48 16.17
CA PRO A 350 -10.95 -30.15 17.59
C PRO A 350 -11.41 -28.70 17.79
N SER A 351 -12.10 -28.43 18.90
CA SER A 351 -12.50 -27.06 19.27
C SER A 351 -11.33 -26.18 19.78
N ALA A 352 -10.16 -26.78 20.02
CA ALA A 352 -8.91 -26.12 20.38
C ALA A 352 -7.76 -26.63 19.50
N GLY A 353 -6.70 -25.83 19.34
CA GLY A 353 -5.51 -26.25 18.57
C GLY A 353 -5.64 -26.18 17.05
N PHE A 354 -6.82 -25.84 16.51
CA PHE A 354 -7.00 -25.63 15.06
C PHE A 354 -6.36 -24.31 14.56
N SER A 355 -6.15 -24.26 13.25
CA SER A 355 -5.75 -23.07 12.49
C SER A 355 -6.84 -22.64 11.53
N LEU A 356 -6.78 -21.41 11.03
CA LEU A 356 -7.66 -20.97 9.95
C LEU A 356 -6.90 -21.01 8.62
N ASP A 357 -7.51 -21.64 7.63
CA ASP A 357 -7.07 -21.59 6.24
C ASP A 357 -7.84 -20.51 5.48
N HIS A 358 -7.11 -19.77 4.65
CA HIS A 358 -7.71 -18.92 3.63
C HIS A 358 -7.96 -19.76 2.37
N TYR A 359 -9.23 -20.01 2.05
CA TYR A 359 -9.60 -20.88 0.93
C TYR A 359 -8.98 -20.40 -0.38
N LEU A 360 -9.17 -19.12 -0.72
CA LEU A 360 -8.28 -18.39 -1.63
C LEU A 360 -7.04 -17.90 -0.84
N PRO A 361 -5.79 -18.19 -1.29
CA PRO A 361 -4.58 -17.80 -0.59
C PRO A 361 -4.54 -16.32 -0.17
N TRP A 362 -4.06 -16.04 1.05
CA TRP A 362 -3.92 -14.65 1.52
C TRP A 362 -2.99 -13.82 0.62
N SER A 363 -1.93 -14.43 0.07
CA SER A 363 -1.05 -13.75 -0.90
C SER A 363 -1.78 -13.37 -2.19
N PHE A 364 -2.91 -14.00 -2.51
CA PHE A 364 -3.75 -13.60 -3.63
C PHE A 364 -4.74 -12.49 -3.24
N VAL A 365 -5.48 -12.64 -2.13
CA VAL A 365 -6.57 -11.71 -1.78
C VAL A 365 -6.15 -10.51 -0.93
N ALA A 366 -5.05 -10.62 -0.18
CA ALA A 366 -4.51 -9.61 0.73
C ALA A 366 -5.51 -9.07 1.79
N HIS A 367 -6.43 -9.92 2.26
CA HIS A 367 -7.41 -9.59 3.30
C HIS A 367 -7.77 -10.81 4.17
N ASN A 368 -8.40 -10.55 5.31
CA ASN A 368 -8.85 -11.57 6.28
C ASN A 368 -10.39 -11.69 6.34
N GLN A 369 -11.08 -11.49 5.22
CA GLN A 369 -12.53 -11.57 5.20
C GLN A 369 -13.04 -12.95 5.61
N PRO A 370 -14.08 -13.02 6.47
CA PRO A 370 -14.54 -14.28 7.06
C PRO A 370 -15.12 -15.27 6.05
N TRP A 371 -15.74 -14.77 4.97
CA TRP A 371 -16.26 -15.62 3.88
C TRP A 371 -15.18 -16.47 3.20
N ASN A 372 -13.90 -16.10 3.33
CA ASN A 372 -12.78 -16.84 2.77
C ASN A 372 -12.05 -17.74 3.79
N LEU A 373 -12.53 -17.83 5.03
CA LEU A 373 -11.79 -18.45 6.13
C LEU A 373 -12.54 -19.66 6.71
N ILE A 374 -11.84 -20.79 6.83
CA ILE A 374 -12.37 -22.04 7.41
C ILE A 374 -11.38 -22.66 8.41
N PRO A 375 -11.86 -23.47 9.38
CA PRO A 375 -11.00 -24.16 10.32
C PRO A 375 -10.35 -25.38 9.66
N THR A 376 -9.07 -25.60 9.96
CA THR A 376 -8.33 -26.79 9.53
C THR A 376 -7.21 -27.13 10.53
N PHE A 377 -6.59 -28.29 10.36
CA PHE A 377 -5.41 -28.69 11.14
C PHE A 377 -4.17 -27.86 10.73
N PRO A 378 -3.32 -27.43 11.69
CA PRO A 378 -2.13 -26.63 11.38
C PRO A 378 -1.21 -27.22 10.30
N GLU A 379 -1.00 -28.53 10.32
CA GLU A 379 -0.19 -29.28 9.36
C GLU A 379 -0.80 -29.26 7.95
N ILE A 380 -2.12 -29.28 7.83
CA ILE A 380 -2.83 -29.20 6.55
C ILE A 380 -2.76 -27.78 5.99
N ASN A 381 -3.01 -26.77 6.83
CA ASN A 381 -2.84 -25.37 6.44
C ASN A 381 -1.41 -25.09 5.95
N SER A 382 -0.43 -25.62 6.67
CA SER A 382 0.98 -25.52 6.27
C SER A 382 1.27 -26.27 4.96
N SER A 383 0.62 -27.41 4.71
CA SER A 383 0.76 -28.18 3.48
C SER A 383 0.16 -27.45 2.27
N LYS A 384 -1.03 -26.84 2.43
CA LYS A 384 -1.69 -26.03 1.40
C LYS A 384 -0.94 -24.72 1.14
N SER A 385 -0.37 -24.10 2.17
CA SER A 385 0.45 -22.89 2.04
C SER A 385 -0.24 -21.78 1.23
N ASN A 386 0.38 -21.30 0.15
CA ASN A 386 -0.19 -20.30 -0.75
C ASN A 386 -0.84 -20.92 -2.00
N ASP A 387 -1.13 -22.22 -2.01
CA ASP A 387 -1.77 -22.89 -3.14
C ASP A 387 -3.30 -22.80 -3.09
N LEU A 388 -3.90 -22.89 -4.27
CA LEU A 388 -5.34 -22.96 -4.46
C LEU A 388 -5.82 -24.39 -4.15
N PRO A 389 -6.87 -24.58 -3.33
CA PRO A 389 -7.43 -25.90 -3.12
C PRO A 389 -8.08 -26.41 -4.43
N ASP A 390 -7.96 -27.70 -4.69
CA ASP A 390 -8.60 -28.36 -5.82
C ASP A 390 -10.15 -28.19 -5.81
N GLU A 391 -10.74 -28.16 -7.01
CA GLU A 391 -12.17 -27.94 -7.22
C GLU A 391 -13.05 -28.92 -6.42
N GLN A 392 -12.57 -30.14 -6.16
CA GLN A 392 -13.29 -31.14 -5.37
C GLN A 392 -13.64 -30.69 -3.94
N TYR A 393 -13.00 -29.62 -3.43
CA TYR A 393 -13.25 -29.09 -2.09
C TYR A 393 -14.32 -27.99 -2.07
N PHE A 394 -14.74 -27.45 -3.22
CA PHE A 394 -15.63 -26.29 -3.30
C PHE A 394 -16.98 -26.53 -2.61
N ASP A 395 -17.65 -27.63 -2.93
CA ASP A 395 -18.96 -27.94 -2.33
C ASP A 395 -18.87 -28.09 -0.81
N LYS A 396 -17.81 -28.75 -0.32
CA LYS A 396 -17.58 -28.91 1.12
C LYS A 396 -17.29 -27.57 1.79
N PHE A 397 -16.52 -26.70 1.14
CA PHE A 397 -16.21 -25.37 1.63
C PHE A 397 -17.50 -24.55 1.82
N VAL A 398 -18.36 -24.50 0.81
CA VAL A 398 -19.64 -23.78 0.88
C VAL A 398 -20.55 -24.36 1.96
N ASN A 399 -20.65 -25.68 2.05
CA ASN A 399 -21.46 -26.36 3.08
C ASN A 399 -20.99 -26.01 4.50
N ILE A 400 -19.67 -25.93 4.74
CA ILE A 400 -19.15 -25.53 6.05
C ILE A 400 -19.42 -24.05 6.35
N GLN A 401 -19.30 -23.16 5.37
CA GLN A 401 -19.68 -21.76 5.54
C GLN A 401 -21.16 -21.61 5.91
N HIS A 402 -22.05 -22.31 5.18
CA HIS A 402 -23.49 -22.34 5.44
C HIS A 402 -23.82 -22.86 6.85
N LEU A 403 -23.21 -23.98 7.24
CA LEU A 403 -23.38 -24.55 8.58
C LEU A 403 -22.92 -23.56 9.65
N GLY A 404 -21.74 -22.95 9.47
CA GLY A 404 -21.21 -21.95 10.39
C GLY A 404 -22.16 -20.77 10.58
N LEU A 405 -22.66 -20.20 9.47
CA LEU A 405 -23.61 -19.09 9.48
C LEU A 405 -24.91 -19.46 10.21
N SER A 406 -25.42 -20.68 9.96
CA SER A 406 -26.65 -21.20 10.56
C SER A 406 -26.52 -21.44 12.07
N VAL A 407 -25.41 -22.02 12.51
CA VAL A 407 -25.12 -22.25 13.94
C VAL A 407 -24.88 -20.92 14.65
N ALA A 408 -24.14 -20.00 14.00
CA ALA A 408 -23.88 -18.68 14.53
C ALA A 408 -25.17 -17.87 14.70
N LYS A 409 -26.10 -17.88 13.76
CA LYS A 409 -27.40 -17.18 13.90
C LYS A 409 -28.21 -17.66 15.11
N LYS A 410 -28.18 -18.97 15.39
CA LYS A 410 -28.87 -19.56 16.54
C LYS A 410 -28.19 -19.26 17.88
N SER A 411 -26.86 -19.09 17.85
CA SER A 411 -26.03 -19.00 19.06
C SER A 411 -25.67 -17.57 19.45
N MET A 412 -25.59 -16.68 18.46
CA MET A 412 -25.19 -15.30 18.61
C MET A 412 -26.45 -14.43 18.56
N GLY A 413 -26.56 -13.45 19.45
CA GLY A 413 -27.65 -12.47 19.35
C GLY A 413 -27.58 -11.71 18.01
N ASP A 414 -28.74 -11.31 17.50
CA ASP A 414 -28.90 -10.76 16.14
C ASP A 414 -27.91 -9.64 15.81
N GLN A 415 -27.71 -8.68 16.72
CA GLN A 415 -26.77 -7.58 16.50
C GLN A 415 -25.33 -8.07 16.27
N LYS A 416 -24.87 -9.04 17.05
CA LYS A 416 -23.50 -9.57 16.93
C LYS A 416 -23.34 -10.38 15.65
N TRP A 417 -24.38 -11.11 15.26
CA TRP A 417 -24.40 -11.86 14.01
C TRP A 417 -24.39 -10.91 12.81
N ASN A 418 -25.26 -9.89 12.79
CA ASN A 418 -25.33 -8.88 11.72
C ASN A 418 -23.98 -8.17 11.49
N ASN A 419 -23.31 -7.77 12.56
CA ASN A 419 -21.97 -7.17 12.46
C ASN A 419 -20.92 -8.15 11.89
N TYR A 420 -21.05 -9.46 12.17
CA TYR A 420 -20.10 -10.45 11.68
C TYR A 420 -20.32 -10.80 10.20
N ILE A 421 -21.58 -10.81 9.75
CA ILE A 421 -21.94 -11.20 8.38
C ILE A 421 -21.83 -10.08 7.36
N GLU A 422 -21.61 -8.82 7.77
CA GLU A 422 -21.50 -7.68 6.86
C GLU A 422 -20.54 -7.94 5.67
N PRO A 423 -19.33 -8.52 5.86
CA PRO A 423 -18.47 -8.87 4.72
C PRO A 423 -19.09 -9.91 3.79
N TYR A 424 -19.86 -10.88 4.29
CA TYR A 424 -20.55 -11.86 3.43
C TYR A 424 -21.59 -11.16 2.55
N ILE A 425 -22.36 -10.23 3.12
CA ILE A 425 -23.38 -9.46 2.41
C ILE A 425 -22.76 -8.58 1.32
N VAL A 426 -21.75 -7.78 1.69
CA VAL A 426 -21.14 -6.79 0.80
C VAL A 426 -20.30 -7.44 -0.29
N ASP A 427 -19.49 -8.44 0.05
CA ASP A 427 -18.50 -9.02 -0.87
C ASP A 427 -19.12 -10.10 -1.75
N LEU A 428 -20.06 -10.91 -1.24
CA LEU A 428 -20.78 -11.93 -2.02
C LEU A 428 -22.04 -11.37 -2.72
N LYS A 429 -22.34 -10.07 -2.53
CA LYS A 429 -23.49 -9.38 -3.15
C LYS A 429 -24.85 -10.02 -2.84
N ILE A 430 -25.04 -10.39 -1.57
CA ILE A 430 -26.30 -10.97 -1.08
C ILE A 430 -27.10 -9.86 -0.41
N ASN A 431 -28.31 -9.57 -0.92
CA ASN A 431 -29.08 -8.39 -0.48
C ASN A 431 -29.84 -8.56 0.86
N ASP A 432 -30.03 -9.78 1.33
CA ASP A 432 -30.79 -10.11 2.55
C ASP A 432 -29.98 -11.08 3.42
N GLU A 433 -29.89 -10.79 4.71
CA GLU A 433 -29.21 -11.63 5.69
C GLU A 433 -29.78 -13.05 5.76
N ASN A 434 -31.09 -13.24 5.57
CA ASN A 434 -31.72 -14.56 5.58
C ASN A 434 -31.30 -15.42 4.39
N ASN A 435 -30.92 -14.80 3.27
CA ASN A 435 -30.44 -15.54 2.09
C ASN A 435 -29.07 -16.21 2.34
N LEU A 436 -28.30 -15.76 3.34
CA LEU A 436 -27.09 -16.46 3.78
C LEU A 436 -27.39 -17.82 4.41
N LEU A 437 -28.62 -18.03 4.88
CA LEU A 437 -29.09 -19.28 5.49
C LEU A 437 -29.75 -20.22 4.46
N ASP A 438 -29.89 -19.79 3.21
CA ASP A 438 -30.28 -20.66 2.09
C ASP A 438 -29.01 -21.17 1.39
N LEU A 439 -28.81 -22.49 1.41
CA LEU A 439 -27.61 -23.10 0.86
C LEU A 439 -27.48 -22.90 -0.66
N GLN A 440 -28.59 -22.91 -1.40
CA GLN A 440 -28.54 -22.76 -2.86
C GLN A 440 -28.20 -21.32 -3.24
N ILE A 441 -28.79 -20.34 -2.56
CA ILE A 441 -28.48 -18.93 -2.79
C ILE A 441 -27.01 -18.65 -2.41
N LEU A 442 -26.57 -19.13 -1.24
CA LEU A 442 -25.19 -18.95 -0.80
C LEU A 442 -24.19 -19.62 -1.75
N LYS A 443 -24.48 -20.84 -2.22
CA LYS A 443 -23.63 -21.55 -3.19
C LYS A 443 -23.53 -20.78 -4.50
N SER A 444 -24.63 -20.27 -5.01
CA SER A 444 -24.64 -19.45 -6.23
C SER A 444 -23.80 -18.18 -6.08
N ALA A 445 -23.90 -17.52 -4.92
CA ALA A 445 -23.10 -16.33 -4.63
C ALA A 445 -21.60 -16.64 -4.55
N TYR A 446 -21.20 -17.73 -3.87
CA TYR A 446 -19.82 -18.20 -3.85
C TYR A 446 -19.30 -18.58 -5.23
N ASP A 447 -20.09 -19.28 -6.06
CA ASP A 447 -19.68 -19.65 -7.41
C ASP A 447 -19.41 -18.41 -8.26
N SER A 448 -20.34 -17.44 -8.25
CA SER A 448 -20.19 -16.19 -9.00
C SER A 448 -18.98 -15.34 -8.55
N THR A 449 -18.56 -15.47 -7.28
CA THR A 449 -17.46 -14.70 -6.69
C THR A 449 -16.12 -15.43 -6.82
N LEU A 450 -16.06 -16.71 -6.45
CA LEU A 450 -14.81 -17.47 -6.37
C LEU A 450 -14.32 -17.94 -7.73
N THR A 451 -15.21 -18.40 -8.62
CA THR A 451 -14.81 -18.90 -9.95
C THR A 451 -13.94 -17.90 -10.74
N PRO A 452 -14.34 -16.61 -10.89
CA PRO A 452 -13.46 -15.64 -11.56
C PRO A 452 -12.16 -15.36 -10.79
N LEU A 453 -12.20 -15.35 -9.45
CA LEU A 453 -11.02 -15.13 -8.62
C LEU A 453 -10.00 -16.27 -8.74
N PHE A 454 -10.44 -17.53 -8.75
CA PHE A 454 -9.61 -18.71 -9.02
C PHE A 454 -8.95 -18.60 -10.40
N ALA A 455 -9.73 -18.28 -11.44
CA ALA A 455 -9.20 -18.13 -12.79
C ALA A 455 -8.13 -17.01 -12.88
N ILE A 456 -8.32 -15.90 -12.16
CA ILE A 456 -7.34 -14.82 -12.08
C ILE A 456 -6.08 -15.27 -11.32
N ALA A 457 -6.22 -15.99 -10.20
CA ALA A 457 -5.10 -16.50 -9.41
C ALA A 457 -4.24 -17.49 -10.21
N ILE A 458 -4.86 -18.46 -10.90
CA ILE A 458 -4.15 -19.43 -11.75
C ILE A 458 -3.35 -18.70 -12.84
N ARG A 459 -3.96 -17.71 -13.51
CA ARG A 459 -3.27 -16.91 -14.55
C ARG A 459 -2.11 -16.06 -14.00
N GLN A 460 -2.12 -15.74 -12.71
CA GLN A 460 -0.99 -15.08 -12.03
C GLN A 460 0.13 -16.06 -11.66
N GLY A 461 -0.08 -17.37 -11.79
CA GLY A 461 0.92 -18.39 -11.48
C GLY A 461 0.78 -19.01 -10.09
N PHE A 462 -0.41 -18.93 -9.48
CA PHE A 462 -0.75 -19.76 -8.32
C PHE A 462 -1.04 -21.20 -8.77
N THR A 463 -0.54 -22.16 -8.02
CA THR A 463 -0.70 -23.61 -8.29
C THR A 463 -1.87 -24.19 -7.52
N THR A 464 -2.39 -25.33 -8.00
CA THR A 464 -3.44 -26.08 -7.32
C THR A 464 -2.86 -27.13 -6.39
N TRP A 465 -3.58 -27.41 -5.31
CA TRP A 465 -3.19 -28.33 -4.24
C TRP A 465 -4.34 -29.27 -3.88
N SER A 466 -3.99 -30.53 -3.66
CA SER A 466 -4.88 -31.55 -3.11
C SER A 466 -4.19 -32.22 -1.93
N TYR A 467 -4.95 -32.42 -0.86
CA TYR A 467 -4.52 -33.19 0.30
C TYR A 467 -4.28 -34.65 -0.11
N ARG A 468 -3.10 -35.18 0.22
CA ARG A 468 -2.69 -36.55 -0.11
C ARG A 468 -2.77 -37.45 1.11
#